data_AF-A0A1E3JB61-F1
#
_entry.id   AF-A0A1E3JB61-F1
#
_cell.length_a   1.000
_cell.length_b   1.000
_cell.length_c   1.000
_cell.angle_alpha   90.00
_cell.angle_beta   90.00
_cell.angle_gamma   90.00
#
_symmetry.space_group_name_H-M   'P 1'
#
loop_
_entity.id
_entity.type
_entity.pdbx_description
1 polymer ?
#
loop_
_entity_poly.entity_id
_entity_poly.type
_entity_poly.pdbx_seq_one_letter_code
_entity_poly.pdbx_strand_id
1 'polypeptide(L)'
;MPDGDCPTASAEYKIGWVNIHLTLIFDDGVKWIVRIPRRHNGDAPASLHNLVASSEAATLRVLHQNRAKVPNAWMPVEGNPDEAANGRYFFEEFVEGVPYIDGDYMNTLHPDRDRFAVSLLEFAQHYIAVANIKLEVKGIGSLYPSDNSCGYTLGPITSMGTFMRPEPPYFLGPFKTLKDRYIAHIEQALFHIRNLSFFIIYPIQTYVWLLELQDIIKECEVLGREEDDFYIRHADDWHRQTMRDSEDHLTGCLDWEWAYTTTKAEAFSSPLNLHIAHPWAEGDNALNPDELLMVDCFIKLGRPDLGDCIRQGRLYLRLEEALRIDRELFYMNRRGNFNGVFAAFRDQGQQVPGPFGSDEELNVWLESLEKKRRENGELDEVRATWKAYIDVRQKADRREEETWKDVVAEQYKKLGLGEVISAEK
;
A
#
# COMPACT_ATOMS: atom_id res chain seq x y z
N MET A 1 9.91 -28.59 33.54
CA MET A 1 10.75 -27.38 33.43
C MET A 1 10.44 -26.54 34.67
N PRO A 2 11.43 -26.04 35.42
CA PRO A 2 11.15 -25.14 36.54
C PRO A 2 10.68 -23.78 36.00
N ASP A 3 9.57 -23.30 36.56
CA ASP A 3 8.86 -22.05 36.26
C ASP A 3 9.64 -20.80 36.73
N GLY A 4 10.81 -20.53 36.14
CA GLY A 4 11.77 -19.54 36.64
C GLY A 4 12.06 -18.30 35.77
N ASP A 5 11.88 -18.35 34.45
CA ASP A 5 12.39 -17.32 33.53
C ASP A 5 11.31 -16.77 32.57
N CYS A 6 10.13 -16.43 33.10
CA CYS A 6 9.20 -15.59 32.34
C CYS A 6 9.45 -14.13 32.71
N PRO A 7 9.98 -13.27 31.80
CA PRO A 7 10.08 -11.84 32.07
C PRO A 7 8.70 -11.30 32.43
N THR A 8 8.59 -10.70 33.63
CA THR A 8 7.38 -10.02 34.08
C THR A 8 7.30 -8.66 33.39
N ALA A 9 6.96 -8.67 32.11
CA ALA A 9 6.75 -7.44 31.36
C ALA A 9 5.50 -6.73 31.88
N SER A 10 5.63 -5.52 32.44
CA SER A 10 4.56 -4.53 32.35
C SER A 10 4.45 -4.18 30.88
N ALA A 11 3.71 -4.97 30.10
CA ALA A 11 3.75 -4.86 28.63
C ALA A 11 3.12 -3.54 28.18
N GLU A 12 3.95 -2.51 27.98
CA GLU A 12 3.62 -1.41 27.09
C GLU A 12 3.56 -2.00 25.68
N TYR A 13 2.33 -2.20 25.19
CA TYR A 13 2.06 -2.63 23.84
C TYR A 13 1.53 -1.45 23.02
N LYS A 14 1.91 -1.40 21.74
CA LYS A 14 1.32 -0.48 20.77
C LYS A 14 0.51 -1.27 19.75
N ILE A 15 -0.70 -0.81 19.45
CA ILE A 15 -1.56 -1.39 18.44
C ILE A 15 -1.52 -0.48 17.22
N GLY A 16 -0.91 -0.96 16.13
CA GLY A 16 -0.96 -0.34 14.82
C GLY A 16 -2.21 -0.74 14.05
N TRP A 17 -2.26 -0.38 12.76
CA TRP A 17 -3.38 -0.76 11.90
C TRP A 17 -3.41 -2.27 11.63
N VAL A 18 -2.26 -2.87 11.36
CA VAL A 18 -2.12 -4.28 10.95
C VAL A 18 -1.29 -5.12 11.90
N ASN A 19 -0.53 -4.51 12.81
CA ASN A 19 0.37 -5.19 13.73
C ASN A 19 0.16 -4.73 15.19
N ILE A 20 0.44 -5.62 16.13
CA ILE A 20 0.61 -5.36 17.56
C ILE A 20 2.11 -5.46 17.84
N HIS A 21 2.65 -4.47 18.53
CA HIS A 21 4.06 -4.40 18.88
C HIS A 21 4.20 -4.54 20.39
N LEU A 22 4.90 -5.57 20.85
CA LEU A 22 5.20 -5.80 22.25
C LEU A 22 6.68 -5.53 22.51
N THR A 23 6.99 -4.66 23.47
CA THR A 23 8.38 -4.43 23.87
C THR A 23 8.84 -5.53 24.81
N LEU A 24 9.95 -6.18 24.46
CA LEU A 24 10.69 -7.09 25.33
C LEU A 24 11.90 -6.37 25.89
N ILE A 25 12.15 -6.53 27.17
CA ILE A 25 13.34 -6.01 27.85
C ILE A 25 14.03 -7.22 28.47
N PHE A 26 15.25 -7.52 28.03
CA PHE A 26 16.07 -8.59 28.56
C PHE A 26 16.79 -8.16 29.85
N ASP A 27 17.31 -9.12 30.62
CA ASP A 27 17.98 -8.86 31.90
C ASP A 27 19.23 -7.98 31.77
N ASP A 28 19.85 -7.96 30.59
CA ASP A 28 20.99 -7.09 30.25
C ASP A 28 20.57 -5.66 29.81
N GLY A 29 19.26 -5.39 29.79
CA GLY A 29 18.69 -4.12 29.38
C GLY A 29 18.52 -3.96 27.87
N VAL A 30 18.91 -4.95 27.06
CA VAL A 30 18.63 -4.94 25.61
C VAL A 30 17.12 -4.97 25.40
N LYS A 31 16.64 -4.19 24.44
CA LYS A 31 15.21 -4.13 24.09
C LYS A 31 14.98 -4.67 22.69
N TRP A 32 13.99 -5.53 22.53
CA TRP A 32 13.46 -5.98 21.23
C TRP A 32 11.97 -5.67 21.12
N ILE A 33 11.44 -5.76 19.91
CA ILE A 33 10.01 -5.75 19.64
C ILE A 33 9.59 -7.14 19.14
N VAL A 34 8.47 -7.64 19.65
CA VAL A 34 7.71 -8.73 19.02
C VAL A 34 6.61 -8.10 18.19
N ARG A 35 6.61 -8.37 16.88
CA ARG A 35 5.56 -7.93 15.97
C ARG A 35 4.59 -9.06 15.71
N ILE A 36 3.32 -8.84 16.03
CA ILE A 36 2.23 -9.82 15.92
C ILE A 36 1.18 -9.25 14.98
N PRO A 37 0.87 -9.90 13.84
CA PRO A 37 -0.22 -9.47 12.98
C PRO A 37 -1.55 -9.42 13.72
N ARG A 38 -2.30 -8.32 13.54
CA ARG A 38 -3.63 -8.14 14.10
C ARG A 38 -4.59 -9.13 13.45
N ARG A 39 -5.47 -9.67 14.29
CA ARG A 39 -6.55 -10.57 13.91
C ARG A 39 -7.89 -9.85 13.94
N HIS A 40 -8.67 -9.98 12.87
CA HIS A 40 -10.02 -9.43 12.75
C HIS A 40 -10.97 -10.56 12.35
N ASN A 41 -12.26 -10.42 12.63
CA ASN A 41 -13.25 -11.47 12.29
C ASN A 41 -13.21 -11.77 10.77
N GLY A 42 -12.65 -12.92 10.39
CA GLY A 42 -12.29 -13.26 9.00
C GLY A 42 -10.79 -13.47 8.73
N ASP A 43 -9.98 -13.68 9.77
CA ASP A 43 -8.52 -13.84 9.75
C ASP A 43 -7.95 -14.50 8.49
N ALA A 44 -6.93 -13.84 7.93
CA ALA A 44 -6.12 -14.45 6.89
C ALA A 44 -5.40 -15.71 7.43
N PRO A 45 -5.18 -16.73 6.59
CA PRO A 45 -4.49 -17.94 7.00
C PRO A 45 -3.11 -17.64 7.59
N ALA A 46 -2.70 -18.37 8.63
CA ALA A 46 -1.39 -18.19 9.25
C ALA A 46 -0.26 -18.27 8.21
N SER A 47 -0.35 -19.19 7.24
CA SER A 47 0.59 -19.30 6.13
C SER A 47 0.81 -17.99 5.35
N LEU A 48 -0.23 -17.17 5.16
CA LEU A 48 -0.10 -15.85 4.55
C LEU A 48 0.73 -14.91 5.42
N HIS A 49 0.42 -14.84 6.71
CA HIS A 49 1.16 -14.02 7.67
C HIS A 49 2.64 -14.44 7.76
N ASN A 50 2.91 -15.74 7.74
CA ASN A 50 4.28 -16.27 7.74
C ASN A 50 5.06 -15.79 6.52
N LEU A 51 4.43 -15.78 5.34
CA LEU A 51 5.06 -15.34 4.10
C LEU A 51 5.41 -13.85 4.16
N VAL A 52 4.49 -13.01 4.65
CA VAL A 52 4.74 -11.56 4.84
C VAL A 52 5.86 -11.33 5.85
N ALA A 53 5.77 -11.93 7.05
CA ALA A 53 6.77 -11.78 8.10
C ALA A 53 8.15 -12.30 7.68
N SER A 54 8.21 -13.44 7.00
CA SER A 54 9.47 -13.99 6.49
C SER A 54 10.10 -13.05 5.46
N SER A 55 9.28 -12.44 4.60
CA SER A 55 9.76 -11.51 3.60
C SER A 55 10.28 -10.21 4.19
N GLU A 56 9.55 -9.65 5.16
CA GLU A 56 9.97 -8.47 5.91
C GLU A 56 11.28 -8.73 6.66
N ALA A 57 11.36 -9.84 7.39
CA ALA A 57 12.58 -10.21 8.12
C ALA A 57 13.78 -10.39 7.18
N ALA A 58 13.60 -10.99 6.00
CA ALA A 58 14.66 -11.08 5.00
C ALA A 58 15.10 -9.70 4.50
N THR A 59 14.15 -8.82 4.20
CA THR A 59 14.41 -7.46 3.73
C THR A 59 15.16 -6.64 4.79
N LEU A 60 14.70 -6.65 6.05
CA LEU A 60 15.34 -5.97 7.17
C LEU A 60 16.78 -6.44 7.39
N ARG A 61 17.05 -7.74 7.32
CA ARG A 61 18.42 -8.27 7.41
C ARG A 61 19.32 -7.72 6.31
N VAL A 62 18.85 -7.71 5.06
CA VAL A 62 19.63 -7.18 3.92
C VAL A 62 19.92 -5.70 4.10
N LEU A 63 18.91 -4.90 4.47
CA LEU A 63 19.05 -3.47 4.72
C LEU A 63 20.02 -3.19 5.88
N HIS A 64 19.86 -3.89 7.01
CA HIS A 64 20.68 -3.73 8.20
C HIS A 64 22.15 -4.12 7.95
N GLN A 65 22.40 -5.26 7.29
CA GLN A 65 23.75 -5.70 6.92
C GLN A 65 24.47 -4.68 6.02
N ASN A 66 23.73 -3.93 5.22
CA ASN A 66 24.24 -2.86 4.37
C ASN A 66 24.19 -1.47 5.04
N ARG A 67 24.02 -1.42 6.37
CA ARG A 67 24.08 -0.20 7.20
C ARG A 67 22.98 0.83 6.89
N ALA A 68 21.86 0.41 6.29
CA ALA A 68 20.66 1.23 6.30
C ALA A 68 20.17 1.38 7.75
N LYS A 69 19.61 2.55 8.08
CA LYS A 69 19.03 2.82 9.41
C LYS A 69 17.68 2.10 9.53
N VAL A 70 17.71 0.80 9.83
CA VAL A 70 16.54 -0.06 10.05
C VAL A 70 16.84 -1.04 11.19
N PRO A 71 15.82 -1.57 11.89
CA PRO A 71 16.07 -2.65 12.84
C PRO A 71 16.53 -3.91 12.12
N ASN A 72 17.37 -4.71 12.78
CA ASN A 72 17.55 -6.11 12.38
C ASN A 72 16.33 -6.95 12.78
N ALA A 73 16.11 -8.09 12.13
CA ALA A 73 14.94 -8.92 12.37
C ALA A 73 15.20 -10.44 12.23
N TRP A 74 14.45 -11.21 13.02
CA TRP A 74 14.59 -12.66 13.15
C TRP A 74 13.23 -13.35 13.18
N MET A 75 13.12 -14.41 12.39
CA MET A 75 12.01 -15.36 12.48
C MET A 75 12.25 -16.33 13.66
N PRO A 76 11.19 -16.82 14.31
CA PRO A 76 11.31 -17.90 15.29
C PRO A 76 11.93 -19.16 14.67
N VAL A 77 12.68 -19.93 15.47
CA VAL A 77 13.34 -21.17 15.02
C VAL A 77 12.31 -22.25 14.68
N GLU A 78 12.51 -22.94 13.55
CA GLU A 78 11.67 -24.08 13.14
C GLU A 78 11.69 -25.21 14.18
N GLY A 79 10.52 -25.79 14.47
CA GLY A 79 10.38 -26.87 15.45
C GLY A 79 10.08 -26.41 16.88
N ASN A 80 9.72 -25.14 17.10
CA ASN A 80 9.14 -24.71 18.37
C ASN A 80 7.89 -25.57 18.69
N PRO A 81 7.83 -26.22 19.88
CA PRO A 81 6.75 -27.12 20.27
C PRO A 81 5.38 -26.44 20.37
N ASP A 82 5.32 -25.12 20.39
CA ASP A 82 4.06 -24.38 20.29
C ASP A 82 3.67 -24.15 18.83
N GLU A 83 3.03 -25.15 18.21
CA GLU A 83 2.45 -25.06 16.87
C GLU A 83 1.46 -23.89 16.72
N ALA A 84 0.86 -23.42 17.83
CA ALA A 84 -0.04 -22.27 17.83
C ALA A 84 0.69 -20.92 17.77
N ALA A 85 2.00 -20.90 18.04
CA ALA A 85 2.88 -19.74 17.98
C ALA A 85 3.63 -19.65 16.64
N ASN A 86 3.83 -20.77 15.95
CA ASN A 86 4.59 -20.84 14.70
C ASN A 86 4.02 -19.88 13.63
N GLY A 87 4.87 -18.93 13.22
CA GLY A 87 4.62 -18.03 12.08
C GLY A 87 3.72 -16.81 12.36
N ARG A 88 3.33 -16.60 13.61
CA ARG A 88 2.37 -15.55 13.98
C ARG A 88 3.02 -14.32 14.58
N TYR A 89 4.34 -14.27 14.55
CA TYR A 89 5.14 -13.12 14.96
C TYR A 89 6.57 -13.27 14.47
N PHE A 90 7.30 -12.17 14.50
CA PHE A 90 8.75 -12.16 14.38
C PHE A 90 9.34 -11.14 15.36
N PHE A 91 10.65 -11.22 15.56
CA PHE A 91 11.39 -10.32 16.44
C PHE A 91 12.13 -9.29 15.62
N GLU A 92 12.19 -8.06 16.10
CA GLU A 92 13.05 -7.02 15.55
C GLU A 92 13.76 -6.25 16.68
N GLU A 93 14.87 -5.61 16.36
CA GLU A 93 15.55 -4.71 17.29
C GLU A 93 14.64 -3.53 17.67
N PHE A 94 14.70 -3.11 18.93
CA PHE A 94 14.04 -1.88 19.34
C PHE A 94 14.79 -0.67 18.76
N VAL A 95 14.09 0.16 17.99
CA VAL A 95 14.64 1.43 17.51
C VAL A 95 14.34 2.53 18.52
N GLU A 96 15.39 3.06 19.14
CA GLU A 96 15.27 4.16 20.10
C GLU A 96 14.77 5.45 19.45
N GLY A 97 14.06 6.25 20.24
CA GLY A 97 13.52 7.54 19.82
C GLY A 97 12.00 7.61 19.78
N VAL A 98 11.49 8.63 19.08
CA VAL A 98 10.06 8.87 18.86
C VAL A 98 9.75 8.94 17.37
N PRO A 99 8.56 8.52 16.93
CA PRO A 99 8.16 8.71 15.53
C PRO A 99 8.20 10.19 15.14
N TYR A 100 8.66 10.48 13.92
CA TYR A 100 8.57 11.82 13.38
C TYR A 100 7.10 12.20 13.17
N ILE A 101 6.63 13.18 13.93
CA ILE A 101 5.29 13.75 13.81
C ILE A 101 5.46 15.24 13.52
N ASP A 102 4.99 15.67 12.36
CA ASP A 102 5.08 17.06 11.94
C ASP A 102 3.74 17.51 11.36
N GLY A 103 3.06 18.35 12.14
CA GLY A 103 1.79 18.98 11.75
C GLY A 103 0.61 18.02 11.55
N ASP A 104 -0.42 18.55 10.90
CA ASP A 104 -1.59 17.80 10.45
C ASP A 104 -1.24 17.09 9.14
N TYR A 105 -1.33 15.77 9.15
CA TYR A 105 -0.94 14.87 8.04
C TYR A 105 -1.68 15.15 6.72
N MET A 106 -2.80 15.88 6.75
CA MET A 106 -3.53 16.30 5.56
C MET A 106 -3.15 17.70 5.05
N ASN A 107 -2.39 18.46 5.84
CA ASN A 107 -1.99 19.83 5.53
C ASN A 107 -0.48 19.88 5.31
N THR A 108 -0.06 20.11 4.07
CA THR A 108 1.33 20.26 3.60
C THR A 108 2.13 21.41 4.24
N LEU A 109 1.57 22.07 5.24
CA LEU A 109 2.21 23.17 5.95
C LEU A 109 3.00 22.60 7.12
N HIS A 110 4.23 22.18 6.84
CA HIS A 110 5.26 21.93 7.84
C HIS A 110 5.48 23.20 8.67
N PRO A 111 5.06 23.26 9.95
CA PRO A 111 5.13 24.48 10.75
C PRO A 111 6.56 24.97 10.98
N ASP A 112 7.52 24.04 10.97
CA ASP A 112 8.95 24.30 11.04
C ASP A 112 9.66 23.80 9.77
N ARG A 113 9.80 24.69 8.79
CA ARG A 113 10.41 24.39 7.49
C ARG A 113 11.90 24.07 7.58
N ASP A 114 12.61 24.67 8.54
CA ASP A 114 14.05 24.46 8.69
C ASP A 114 14.33 23.08 9.29
N ARG A 115 13.58 22.71 10.33
CA ARG A 115 13.60 21.36 10.89
C ARG A 115 13.26 20.32 9.83
N PHE A 116 12.16 20.52 9.10
CA PHE A 116 11.75 19.61 8.02
C PHE A 116 12.85 19.43 6.95
N ALA A 117 13.53 20.51 6.55
CA ALA A 117 14.61 20.43 5.57
C ALA A 117 15.81 19.61 6.06
N VAL A 118 16.18 19.74 7.35
CA VAL A 118 17.23 18.91 7.97
C VAL A 118 16.78 17.45 8.05
N SER A 119 15.55 17.20 8.49
CA SER A 119 14.96 15.87 8.57
C SER A 119 14.90 15.17 7.21
N LEU A 120 14.58 15.90 6.15
CA LEU A 120 14.52 15.39 4.78
C LEU A 120 15.91 15.11 4.20
N LEU A 121 16.93 15.88 4.58
CA LEU A 121 18.32 15.59 4.21
C LEU A 121 18.79 14.24 4.76
N GLU A 122 18.51 13.95 6.03
CA GLU A 122 18.86 12.65 6.64
C GLU A 122 18.05 11.48 6.03
N PHE A 123 16.79 11.75 5.67
CA PHE A 123 15.97 10.77 4.96
C PHE A 123 16.51 10.48 3.55
N ALA A 124 16.99 11.51 2.83
CA ALA A 124 17.68 11.33 1.56
C ALA A 124 18.98 10.51 1.72
N GLN A 125 19.75 10.72 2.80
CA GLN A 125 20.92 9.88 3.10
C GLN A 125 20.54 8.41 3.32
N HIS A 126 19.43 8.15 4.02
CA HIS A 126 18.90 6.80 4.19
C HIS A 126 18.53 6.18 2.83
N TYR A 127 17.81 6.91 1.97
CA TYR A 127 17.47 6.45 0.60
C TYR A 127 18.72 6.13 -0.23
N ILE A 128 19.76 6.95 -0.13
CA ILE A 128 21.05 6.69 -0.79
C ILE A 128 21.68 5.39 -0.26
N ALA A 129 21.65 5.15 1.05
CA ALA A 129 22.16 3.91 1.63
C ALA A 129 21.42 2.68 1.06
N VAL A 130 20.08 2.75 0.98
CA VAL A 130 19.26 1.70 0.35
C VAL A 130 19.58 1.55 -1.15
N ALA A 131 19.73 2.66 -1.88
CA ALA A 131 20.05 2.65 -3.31
C ALA A 131 21.44 2.07 -3.64
N ASN A 132 22.36 2.08 -2.68
CA ASN A 132 23.71 1.56 -2.86
C ASN A 132 23.81 0.05 -2.60
N ILE A 133 22.75 -0.58 -2.09
CA ILE A 133 22.71 -2.03 -1.87
C ILE A 133 22.75 -2.74 -3.21
N LYS A 134 23.72 -3.65 -3.36
CA LYS A 134 23.83 -4.51 -4.54
C LYS A 134 23.09 -5.81 -4.27
N LEU A 135 21.94 -5.97 -4.92
CA LEU A 135 21.14 -7.18 -4.80
C LEU A 135 21.57 -8.23 -5.83
N GLU A 136 21.61 -9.49 -5.39
CA GLU A 136 21.88 -10.64 -6.25
C GLU A 136 20.58 -11.26 -6.79
N VAL A 137 19.63 -10.42 -7.22
CA VAL A 137 18.35 -10.87 -7.80
C VAL A 137 18.08 -10.16 -9.13
N LYS A 138 17.30 -10.84 -9.98
CA LYS A 138 16.92 -10.36 -11.30
C LYS A 138 15.41 -10.43 -11.45
N GLY A 139 14.73 -9.39 -10.98
CA GLY A 139 13.29 -9.28 -11.13
C GLY A 139 12.62 -8.41 -10.07
N ILE A 140 11.31 -8.31 -10.24
CA ILE A 140 10.40 -7.54 -9.42
C ILE A 140 9.61 -8.51 -8.54
N GLY A 141 9.87 -8.48 -7.23
CA GLY A 141 9.41 -9.50 -6.29
C GLY A 141 9.82 -9.16 -4.87
N SER A 142 9.31 -9.86 -3.87
CA SER A 142 9.77 -9.66 -2.48
C SER A 142 10.94 -10.59 -2.15
N LEU A 143 11.81 -10.15 -1.24
CA LEU A 143 12.91 -10.98 -0.76
C LEU A 143 12.38 -11.99 0.25
N TYR A 144 12.82 -13.23 0.19
CA TYR A 144 12.49 -14.28 1.15
C TYR A 144 13.78 -14.91 1.71
N PRO A 145 13.78 -15.47 2.93
CA PRO A 145 14.94 -16.16 3.48
C PRO A 145 15.41 -17.30 2.57
N SER A 146 16.73 -17.49 2.47
CA SER A 146 17.33 -18.59 1.71
C SER A 146 18.66 -19.00 2.34
N ASP A 147 19.03 -20.27 2.18
CA ASP A 147 20.31 -20.83 2.66
C ASP A 147 21.49 -20.54 1.73
N ASN A 148 21.30 -19.69 0.70
CA ASN A 148 22.37 -19.29 -0.20
C ASN A 148 23.36 -18.31 0.47
N SER A 149 24.44 -17.96 -0.24
CA SER A 149 25.50 -17.10 0.30
C SER A 149 25.05 -15.70 0.69
N CYS A 150 24.02 -15.17 0.05
CA CYS A 150 23.47 -13.85 0.35
C CYS A 150 22.34 -13.87 1.39
N GLY A 151 21.83 -15.05 1.77
CA GLY A 151 20.82 -15.22 2.80
C GLY A 151 19.37 -14.93 2.38
N TYR A 152 19.14 -14.76 1.07
CA TYR A 152 17.81 -14.44 0.52
C TYR A 152 17.62 -14.91 -0.93
N THR A 153 16.36 -15.10 -1.34
CA THR A 153 15.95 -15.37 -2.72
C THR A 153 14.83 -14.42 -3.15
N LEU A 154 14.60 -14.30 -4.45
CA LEU A 154 13.49 -13.53 -5.00
C LEU A 154 12.24 -14.41 -5.11
N GLY A 155 11.15 -13.97 -4.48
CA GLY A 155 9.84 -14.62 -4.57
C GLY A 155 8.76 -13.67 -5.11
N PRO A 156 7.47 -14.06 -5.02
CA PRO A 156 6.37 -13.20 -5.42
C PRO A 156 6.30 -11.93 -4.54
N ILE A 157 5.58 -10.90 -5.01
CA ILE A 157 5.41 -9.66 -4.23
C ILE A 157 4.43 -9.92 -3.09
N THR A 158 4.91 -9.80 -1.84
CA THR A 158 4.01 -9.71 -0.69
C THR A 158 3.28 -8.37 -0.75
N SER A 159 1.96 -8.40 -0.68
CA SER A 159 1.11 -7.22 -0.83
C SER A 159 -0.14 -7.34 0.03
N MET A 160 -0.94 -6.27 0.05
CA MET A 160 -2.31 -6.28 0.59
C MET A 160 -3.30 -5.91 -0.51
N GLY A 161 -4.57 -6.23 -0.29
CA GLY A 161 -5.67 -5.66 -1.06
C GLY A 161 -5.93 -6.44 -2.33
N THR A 162 -6.08 -5.74 -3.44
CA THR A 162 -6.41 -6.38 -4.72
C THR A 162 -5.24 -7.06 -5.41
N PHE A 163 -3.99 -6.89 -4.97
CA PHE A 163 -2.82 -7.53 -5.58
C PHE A 163 -2.43 -8.89 -4.97
N MET A 164 -3.42 -9.64 -4.48
CA MET A 164 -3.25 -10.98 -3.94
C MET A 164 -4.45 -11.87 -4.30
N ARG A 165 -4.28 -13.18 -4.19
CA ARG A 165 -5.30 -14.21 -4.40
C ARG A 165 -5.92 -14.61 -3.07
N PRO A 166 -7.22 -14.96 -3.03
CA PRO A 166 -7.85 -15.51 -1.83
C PRO A 166 -7.24 -16.86 -1.38
N GLU A 167 -6.64 -17.60 -2.31
CA GLU A 167 -6.09 -18.94 -2.09
C GLU A 167 -4.59 -19.03 -2.44
N PRO A 168 -3.83 -19.97 -1.83
CA PRO A 168 -2.44 -20.23 -2.19
C PRO A 168 -2.23 -20.41 -3.70
N PRO A 169 -1.12 -19.89 -4.28
CA PRO A 169 0.07 -19.33 -3.61
C PRO A 169 -0.05 -17.88 -3.11
N TYR A 170 -1.26 -17.30 -2.99
CA TYR A 170 -1.59 -15.95 -2.49
C TYR A 170 -0.99 -14.78 -3.26
N PHE A 171 0.33 -14.74 -3.41
CA PHE A 171 1.06 -13.64 -4.02
C PHE A 171 1.41 -13.94 -5.48
N LEU A 172 1.70 -12.88 -6.23
CA LEU A 172 1.97 -12.91 -7.67
C LEU A 172 3.42 -12.52 -7.96
N GLY A 173 4.01 -13.11 -9.01
CA GLY A 173 5.39 -12.90 -9.41
C GLY A 173 6.34 -14.03 -8.99
N PRO A 174 7.67 -13.80 -9.01
CA PRO A 174 8.33 -12.55 -9.41
C PRO A 174 8.11 -12.23 -10.90
N PHE A 175 8.28 -10.96 -11.25
CA PHE A 175 8.08 -10.44 -12.61
C PHE A 175 9.40 -9.97 -13.22
N LYS A 176 9.46 -9.99 -14.55
CA LYS A 176 10.63 -9.50 -15.29
C LYS A 176 10.54 -8.00 -15.61
N THR A 177 9.34 -7.53 -15.94
CA THR A 177 9.07 -6.13 -16.32
C THR A 177 7.97 -5.52 -15.46
N LEU A 178 7.94 -4.18 -15.38
CA LEU A 178 6.85 -3.47 -14.71
C LEU A 178 5.51 -3.70 -15.41
N LYS A 179 5.52 -3.84 -16.74
CA LYS A 179 4.34 -4.15 -17.55
C LYS A 179 3.70 -5.45 -17.09
N ASP A 180 4.48 -6.53 -16.96
CA ASP A 180 3.96 -7.83 -16.50
C ASP A 180 3.36 -7.71 -15.11
N ARG A 181 4.03 -7.00 -14.19
CA ARG A 181 3.54 -6.77 -12.83
C ARG A 181 2.21 -6.02 -12.82
N TYR A 182 2.13 -4.86 -13.50
CA TYR A 182 0.93 -4.04 -13.49
C TYR A 182 -0.25 -4.72 -14.20
N ILE A 183 0.00 -5.45 -15.29
CA ILE A 183 -1.02 -6.28 -15.95
C ILE A 183 -1.54 -7.34 -14.98
N ALA A 184 -0.65 -8.06 -14.28
CA ALA A 184 -1.05 -9.07 -13.30
C ALA A 184 -1.87 -8.47 -12.14
N HIS A 185 -1.55 -7.24 -11.69
CA HIS A 185 -2.36 -6.54 -10.69
C HIS A 185 -3.75 -6.21 -11.23
N ILE A 186 -3.85 -5.64 -12.43
CA ILE A 186 -5.13 -5.36 -13.07
C ILE A 186 -5.97 -6.63 -13.23
N GLU A 187 -5.39 -7.72 -13.70
CA GLU A 187 -6.08 -9.00 -13.86
C GLU A 187 -6.61 -9.53 -12.52
N GLN A 188 -5.82 -9.42 -11.45
CA GLN A 188 -6.24 -9.81 -10.11
C GLN A 188 -7.36 -8.90 -9.57
N ALA A 189 -7.29 -7.59 -9.81
CA ALA A 189 -8.35 -6.64 -9.46
C ALA A 189 -9.66 -6.94 -10.22
N LEU A 190 -9.58 -7.20 -11.52
CA LEU A 190 -10.72 -7.62 -12.35
C LEU A 190 -11.32 -8.94 -11.84
N PHE A 191 -10.48 -9.91 -11.45
CA PHE A 191 -10.92 -11.16 -10.83
C PHE A 191 -11.74 -10.89 -9.56
N HIS A 192 -11.23 -10.04 -8.66
CA HIS A 192 -11.93 -9.72 -7.41
C HIS A 192 -13.27 -9.02 -7.65
N ILE A 193 -13.35 -8.11 -8.63
CA ILE A 193 -14.61 -7.45 -9.00
C ILE A 193 -15.61 -8.46 -9.57
N ARG A 194 -15.19 -9.40 -10.43
CA ARG A 194 -16.07 -10.45 -10.96
C ARG A 194 -16.59 -11.38 -9.87
N ASN A 195 -15.76 -11.67 -8.86
CA ASN A 195 -16.07 -12.61 -7.79
C ASN A 195 -16.67 -11.95 -6.54
N LEU A 196 -17.02 -10.65 -6.59
CA LEU A 196 -17.60 -9.91 -5.45
C LEU A 196 -16.74 -9.99 -4.18
N SER A 197 -15.41 -10.08 -4.34
CA SER A 197 -14.48 -10.43 -3.25
C SER A 197 -14.18 -9.25 -2.31
N PHE A 198 -14.63 -8.05 -2.64
CA PHE A 198 -14.58 -6.88 -1.77
C PHE A 198 -15.71 -5.90 -2.12
N PHE A 199 -15.98 -4.97 -1.21
CA PHE A 199 -16.97 -3.93 -1.43
C PHE A 199 -16.45 -2.85 -2.39
N ILE A 200 -17.25 -2.51 -3.39
CA ILE A 200 -16.94 -1.45 -4.35
C ILE A 200 -18.23 -0.69 -4.73
N ILE A 201 -18.14 0.64 -4.84
CA ILE A 201 -19.29 1.51 -5.10
C ILE A 201 -19.69 1.51 -6.57
N TYR A 202 -18.71 1.57 -7.48
CA TYR A 202 -18.93 1.64 -8.93
C TYR A 202 -18.23 0.49 -9.67
N PRO A 203 -18.69 -0.77 -9.48
CA PRO A 203 -18.00 -1.96 -9.98
C PRO A 203 -17.85 -1.97 -11.50
N ILE A 204 -18.91 -1.63 -12.25
CA ILE A 204 -18.88 -1.69 -13.72
C ILE A 204 -17.96 -0.61 -14.29
N GLN A 205 -18.06 0.62 -13.80
CA GLN A 205 -17.20 1.72 -14.22
C GLN A 205 -15.73 1.44 -13.89
N THR A 206 -15.44 0.95 -12.68
CA THR A 206 -14.07 0.58 -12.28
C THR A 206 -13.52 -0.55 -13.14
N TYR A 207 -14.34 -1.55 -13.43
CA TYR A 207 -13.97 -2.66 -14.29
C TYR A 207 -13.65 -2.20 -15.72
N VAL A 208 -14.47 -1.32 -16.29
CA VAL A 208 -14.23 -0.71 -17.62
C VAL A 208 -12.95 0.13 -17.62
N TRP A 209 -12.73 0.92 -16.58
CA TRP A 209 -11.49 1.68 -16.39
C TRP A 209 -10.26 0.77 -16.37
N LEU A 210 -10.30 -0.31 -15.58
CA LEU A 210 -9.18 -1.24 -15.45
C LEU A 210 -8.86 -1.93 -16.78
N LEU A 211 -9.87 -2.28 -17.60
CA LEU A 211 -9.65 -2.80 -18.95
C LEU A 211 -8.95 -1.78 -19.85
N GLU A 212 -9.35 -0.51 -19.78
CA GLU A 212 -8.71 0.55 -20.56
C GLU A 212 -7.27 0.81 -20.10
N LEU A 213 -7.05 0.86 -18.79
CA LEU A 213 -5.71 1.00 -18.23
C LEU A 213 -4.82 -0.18 -18.62
N GLN A 214 -5.36 -1.40 -18.67
CA GLN A 214 -4.64 -2.57 -19.14
C GLN A 214 -4.15 -2.40 -20.58
N ASP A 215 -5.02 -1.90 -21.47
CA ASP A 215 -4.68 -1.69 -22.87
C ASP A 215 -3.64 -0.56 -23.04
N ILE A 216 -3.74 0.52 -22.27
CA ILE A 216 -2.73 1.59 -22.26
C ILE A 216 -1.36 1.06 -21.79
N ILE A 217 -1.33 0.24 -20.75
CA ILE A 217 -0.10 -0.35 -20.20
C ILE A 217 0.54 -1.33 -21.17
N LYS A 218 -0.25 -2.15 -21.87
CA LYS A 218 0.26 -3.09 -22.90
C LYS A 218 1.05 -2.35 -23.98
N GLU A 219 0.60 -1.17 -24.38
CA GLU A 219 1.26 -0.31 -25.37
C GLU A 219 2.40 0.56 -24.79
N CYS A 220 2.59 0.58 -23.47
CA CYS A 220 3.63 1.39 -22.85
C CYS A 220 5.02 0.74 -22.99
N GLU A 221 5.91 1.33 -23.77
CA GLU A 221 7.27 0.82 -23.95
C GLU A 221 8.11 0.93 -22.68
N VAL A 222 7.99 2.03 -21.93
CA VAL A 222 8.78 2.28 -20.72
C VAL A 222 8.55 1.21 -19.66
N LEU A 223 7.30 0.77 -19.49
CA LEU A 223 6.97 -0.30 -18.54
C LEU A 223 7.42 -1.68 -19.00
N GLY A 224 7.59 -1.89 -20.31
CA GLY A 224 8.04 -3.15 -20.89
C GLY A 224 9.56 -3.33 -20.92
N ARG A 225 10.34 -2.36 -20.44
CA ARG A 225 11.79 -2.46 -20.39
C ARG A 225 12.22 -3.48 -19.35
N GLU A 226 13.18 -4.31 -19.74
CA GLU A 226 13.88 -5.18 -18.82
C GLU A 226 15.05 -4.41 -18.20
N GLU A 227 15.23 -4.57 -16.90
CA GLU A 227 16.32 -3.97 -16.15
C GLU A 227 17.30 -5.04 -15.71
N ASP A 228 18.58 -4.68 -15.66
CA ASP A 228 19.61 -5.54 -15.08
C ASP A 228 19.75 -5.33 -13.58
N ASP A 229 19.51 -4.12 -13.08
CA ASP A 229 19.68 -3.77 -11.68
C ASP A 229 18.33 -3.52 -11.00
N PHE A 230 18.17 -4.10 -9.81
CA PHE A 230 16.95 -4.00 -9.00
C PHE A 230 17.27 -3.42 -7.63
N TYR A 231 16.29 -2.72 -7.06
CA TYR A 231 16.42 -1.91 -5.86
C TYR A 231 15.24 -2.17 -4.93
N ILE A 232 15.46 -2.10 -3.62
CA ILE A 232 14.40 -2.27 -2.63
C ILE A 232 13.55 -1.00 -2.61
N ARG A 233 12.23 -1.15 -2.78
CA ARG A 233 11.22 -0.11 -2.54
C ARG A 233 10.53 -0.37 -1.22
N HIS A 234 10.44 0.67 -0.40
CA HIS A 234 9.56 0.69 0.75
C HIS A 234 8.11 0.86 0.27
N ALA A 235 7.22 -0.07 0.60
CA ALA A 235 5.87 -0.10 0.02
C ALA A 235 4.88 0.88 0.68
N ASP A 236 5.21 1.40 1.86
CA ASP A 236 4.42 2.40 2.57
C ASP A 236 5.28 3.61 2.96
N ASP A 237 6.14 4.13 2.08
CA ASP A 237 7.29 5.01 2.38
C ASP A 237 7.02 6.41 2.95
N TRP A 238 6.16 6.50 3.95
CA TRP A 238 5.75 7.69 4.64
C TRP A 238 6.86 8.15 5.58
N HIS A 239 7.30 9.41 5.45
CA HIS A 239 8.32 10.00 6.32
C HIS A 239 8.02 9.88 7.84
N ARG A 240 6.76 9.68 8.25
CA ARG A 240 6.37 9.44 9.66
C ARG A 240 6.79 8.07 10.21
N GLN A 241 7.18 7.14 9.35
CA GLN A 241 7.75 5.85 9.74
C GLN A 241 9.21 5.96 10.19
N THR A 242 9.76 7.18 10.15
CA THR A 242 11.08 7.46 10.70
C THR A 242 11.02 7.69 12.20
N MET A 243 12.03 7.20 12.90
CA MET A 243 12.28 7.39 14.32
C MET A 243 13.36 8.45 14.52
N ARG A 244 13.23 9.23 15.60
CA ARG A 244 14.06 10.40 15.89
C ARG A 244 14.54 10.36 17.34
N ASP A 245 15.82 10.62 17.58
CA ASP A 245 16.34 10.79 18.94
C ASP A 245 15.98 12.14 19.55
N SER A 246 16.51 12.42 20.76
CA SER A 246 16.27 13.68 21.47
C SER A 246 16.89 14.91 20.78
N GLU A 247 17.81 14.70 19.84
CA GLU A 247 18.46 15.74 19.03
C GLU A 247 17.83 15.84 17.62
N ASP A 248 16.72 15.12 17.40
CA ASP A 248 15.95 15.05 16.14
C ASP A 248 16.69 14.35 14.98
N HIS A 249 17.75 13.60 15.28
CA HIS A 249 18.45 12.79 14.28
C HIS A 249 17.69 11.50 13.99
N LEU A 250 17.67 11.10 12.72
CA LEU A 250 17.09 9.85 12.25
C LEU A 250 17.80 8.66 12.91
N THR A 251 17.07 7.85 13.67
CA THR A 251 17.58 6.62 14.31
C THR A 251 17.20 5.36 13.55
N GLY A 252 16.05 5.35 12.86
CA GLY A 252 15.61 4.22 12.05
C GLY A 252 14.40 4.53 11.17
N CYS A 253 14.18 3.70 10.15
CA CYS A 253 12.96 3.66 9.34
C CYS A 253 12.28 2.30 9.56
N LEU A 254 11.02 2.33 9.97
CA LEU A 254 10.23 1.16 10.36
C LEU A 254 9.25 0.73 9.25
N ASP A 255 8.51 -0.36 9.50
CA ASP A 255 7.38 -0.82 8.69
C ASP A 255 7.71 -1.18 7.24
N TRP A 256 8.75 -2.00 7.08
CA TRP A 256 9.16 -2.60 5.80
C TRP A 256 8.27 -3.78 5.36
N GLU A 257 7.07 -3.90 5.93
CA GLU A 257 6.09 -4.86 5.49
C GLU A 257 5.71 -4.57 4.03
N TRP A 258 5.61 -5.62 3.22
CA TRP A 258 5.37 -5.54 1.78
C TRP A 258 6.46 -4.88 0.94
N ALA A 259 7.63 -4.59 1.51
CA ALA A 259 8.78 -4.17 0.71
C ALA A 259 9.11 -5.19 -0.39
N TYR A 260 9.55 -4.67 -1.53
CA TYR A 260 9.83 -5.49 -2.71
C TYR A 260 10.95 -4.88 -3.54
N THR A 261 11.57 -5.70 -4.38
CA THR A 261 12.56 -5.26 -5.35
C THR A 261 11.86 -4.77 -6.61
N THR A 262 12.36 -3.69 -7.19
CA THR A 262 11.85 -3.16 -8.46
C THR A 262 12.92 -2.35 -9.19
N THR A 263 12.55 -1.74 -10.32
CA THR A 263 13.40 -0.84 -11.11
C THR A 263 13.83 0.37 -10.29
N LYS A 264 14.97 0.96 -10.63
CA LYS A 264 15.47 2.18 -9.96
C LYS A 264 14.46 3.32 -9.98
N ALA A 265 13.83 3.53 -11.14
CA ALA A 265 12.94 4.63 -11.39
C ALA A 265 11.66 4.53 -10.54
N GLU A 266 11.11 3.32 -10.37
CA GLU A 266 10.01 3.11 -9.44
C GLU A 266 10.48 3.21 -7.99
N ALA A 267 11.57 2.51 -7.61
CA ALA A 267 12.01 2.40 -6.23
C ALA A 267 12.28 3.77 -5.57
N PHE A 268 12.82 4.71 -6.34
CA PHE A 268 13.18 6.06 -5.87
C PHE A 268 12.33 7.17 -6.51
N SER A 269 11.11 6.84 -6.93
CA SER A 269 10.07 7.85 -7.19
C SER A 269 9.69 8.57 -5.88
N SER A 270 8.94 9.67 -5.96
CA SER A 270 8.64 10.49 -4.78
C SER A 270 7.95 9.68 -3.67
N PRO A 271 8.41 9.80 -2.41
CA PRO A 271 7.71 9.22 -1.27
C PRO A 271 6.26 9.70 -1.16
N LEU A 272 5.40 8.82 -0.63
CA LEU A 272 3.94 9.02 -0.57
C LEU A 272 3.56 10.38 0.04
N ASN A 273 4.13 10.70 1.19
CA ASN A 273 3.79 11.90 1.93
C ASN A 273 4.29 13.19 1.32
N LEU A 274 5.21 13.12 0.36
CA LEU A 274 5.71 14.32 -0.31
C LEU A 274 4.80 14.72 -1.46
N HIS A 275 4.12 13.81 -2.17
CA HIS A 275 3.39 14.15 -3.40
C HIS A 275 1.86 14.25 -3.26
N ILE A 276 1.25 13.71 -2.19
CA ILE A 276 -0.21 13.76 -1.96
C ILE A 276 -0.66 15.13 -1.39
N ALA A 277 -0.31 16.21 -2.07
CA ALA A 277 -0.86 17.53 -1.79
C ALA A 277 -2.23 17.71 -2.49
N HIS A 278 -3.09 18.63 -2.03
CA HIS A 278 -4.40 18.89 -2.65
C HIS A 278 -4.41 19.00 -4.20
N PRO A 279 -3.42 19.62 -4.88
CA PRO A 279 -3.39 19.69 -6.35
C PRO A 279 -3.30 18.31 -7.05
N TRP A 280 -2.77 17.31 -6.35
CA TRP A 280 -2.60 15.97 -6.87
C TRP A 280 -3.93 15.30 -7.24
N ALA A 281 -4.96 15.48 -6.40
CA ALA A 281 -6.31 14.97 -6.63
C ALA A 281 -7.04 15.66 -7.79
N GLU A 282 -6.57 16.85 -8.19
CA GLU A 282 -7.05 17.59 -9.37
C GLU A 282 -6.32 17.19 -10.66
N GLY A 283 -5.39 16.22 -10.58
CA GLY A 283 -4.65 15.71 -11.73
C GLY A 283 -3.38 16.49 -12.05
N ASP A 284 -2.95 17.39 -11.17
CA ASP A 284 -1.68 18.09 -11.33
C ASP A 284 -0.51 17.12 -11.10
N ASN A 285 0.38 17.03 -12.08
CA ASN A 285 1.60 16.22 -12.03
C ASN A 285 2.85 17.08 -11.82
N ALA A 286 2.72 18.38 -11.58
CA ALA A 286 3.86 19.22 -11.20
C ALA A 286 4.49 18.72 -9.89
N LEU A 287 5.81 18.90 -9.74
CA LEU A 287 6.49 18.68 -8.47
C LEU A 287 6.09 19.78 -7.50
N ASN A 288 5.74 19.42 -6.27
CA ASN A 288 5.51 20.41 -5.23
C ASN A 288 6.83 20.81 -4.53
N PRO A 289 6.80 21.84 -3.65
CA PRO A 289 8.01 22.35 -2.99
C PRO A 289 8.80 21.31 -2.18
N ASP A 290 8.14 20.31 -1.60
CA ASP A 290 8.79 19.32 -0.73
C ASP A 290 9.49 18.23 -1.55
N GLU A 291 8.90 17.85 -2.69
CA GLU A 291 9.57 17.02 -3.69
C GLU A 291 10.81 17.71 -4.26
N LEU A 292 10.70 19.01 -4.59
CA LEU A 292 11.83 19.81 -5.07
C LEU A 292 12.93 19.90 -4.02
N LEU A 293 12.56 20.04 -2.74
CA LEU A 293 13.52 20.05 -1.64
C LEU A 293 14.24 18.70 -1.50
N MET A 294 13.54 17.57 -1.65
CA MET A 294 14.16 16.24 -1.62
C MET A 294 15.14 16.05 -2.79
N VAL A 295 14.75 16.53 -3.98
CA VAL A 295 15.62 16.55 -5.17
C VAL A 295 16.89 17.36 -4.91
N ASP A 296 16.77 18.53 -4.28
CA ASP A 296 17.93 19.36 -3.90
C ASP A 296 18.82 18.65 -2.86
N CYS A 297 18.24 17.93 -1.90
CA CYS A 297 19.00 17.10 -0.97
C CYS A 297 19.82 16.04 -1.71
N PHE A 298 19.23 15.33 -2.69
CA PHE A 298 19.97 14.36 -3.49
C PHE A 298 21.11 14.98 -4.30
N ILE A 299 20.90 16.17 -4.89
CA ILE A 299 21.94 16.91 -5.59
C ILE A 299 23.09 17.26 -4.65
N LYS A 300 22.77 17.82 -3.46
CA LYS A 300 23.77 18.17 -2.43
C LYS A 300 24.57 16.96 -1.95
N LEU A 301 23.94 15.79 -1.89
CA LEU A 301 24.56 14.52 -1.48
C LEU A 301 25.28 13.80 -2.64
N GLY A 302 25.36 14.41 -3.82
CA GLY A 302 26.09 13.84 -4.97
C GLY A 302 25.36 12.70 -5.69
N ARG A 303 24.03 12.62 -5.55
CA ARG A 303 23.17 11.61 -6.17
C ARG A 303 22.03 12.22 -7.02
N PRO A 304 22.35 13.10 -7.99
CA PRO A 304 21.34 13.75 -8.83
C PRO A 304 20.47 12.73 -9.59
N ASP A 305 21.01 11.53 -9.85
CA ASP A 305 20.29 10.41 -10.46
C ASP A 305 19.06 9.96 -9.67
N LEU A 306 19.08 10.05 -8.34
CA LEU A 306 17.89 9.78 -7.52
C LEU A 306 16.88 10.94 -7.57
N GLY A 307 17.36 12.17 -7.69
CA GLY A 307 16.51 13.33 -7.95
C GLY A 307 15.77 13.22 -9.29
N ASP A 308 16.41 12.63 -10.30
CA ASP A 308 15.76 12.38 -11.59
C ASP A 308 14.68 11.30 -11.51
N CYS A 309 14.82 10.30 -10.64
CA CYS A 309 13.75 9.33 -10.35
C CYS A 309 12.50 10.02 -9.79
N ILE A 310 12.64 11.03 -8.92
CA ILE A 310 11.50 11.84 -8.45
C ILE A 310 10.87 12.62 -9.61
N ARG A 311 11.69 13.36 -10.39
CA ARG A 311 11.21 14.19 -11.51
C ARG A 311 10.43 13.39 -12.56
N GLN A 312 10.84 12.15 -12.80
CA GLN A 312 10.27 11.29 -13.83
C GLN A 312 9.28 10.26 -13.25
N GLY A 313 9.03 10.30 -11.94
CA GLY A 313 8.35 9.24 -11.21
C GLY A 313 6.82 9.22 -11.35
N ARG A 314 6.22 10.24 -12.00
CA ARG A 314 4.76 10.43 -12.05
C ARG A 314 4.00 9.24 -12.61
N LEU A 315 4.56 8.54 -13.59
CA LEU A 315 3.98 7.33 -14.14
C LEU A 315 3.77 6.26 -13.06
N TYR A 316 4.81 5.98 -12.26
CA TYR A 316 4.77 4.93 -11.24
C TYR A 316 3.82 5.29 -10.10
N LEU A 317 3.86 6.54 -9.64
CA LEU A 317 3.01 7.04 -8.55
C LEU A 317 1.53 7.02 -8.94
N ARG A 318 1.19 7.50 -10.14
CA ARG A 318 -0.20 7.48 -10.64
C ARG A 318 -0.71 6.06 -10.84
N LEU A 319 0.13 5.14 -11.31
CA LEU A 319 -0.25 3.73 -11.46
C LEU A 319 -0.44 3.03 -10.12
N GLU A 320 0.42 3.30 -9.15
CA GLU A 320 0.28 2.74 -7.81
C GLU A 320 -1.05 3.16 -7.18
N GLU A 321 -1.42 4.44 -7.25
CA GLU A 321 -2.69 4.92 -6.72
C GLU A 321 -3.91 4.45 -7.51
N ALA A 322 -3.84 4.45 -8.85
CA ALA A 322 -4.93 3.99 -9.71
C ALA A 322 -5.32 2.52 -9.46
N LEU A 323 -4.40 1.73 -8.90
CA LEU A 323 -4.61 0.32 -8.59
C LEU A 323 -4.92 0.04 -7.11
N ARG A 324 -4.93 1.06 -6.23
CA ARG A 324 -5.36 0.98 -4.81
C ARG A 324 -6.88 1.06 -4.65
N ILE A 325 -7.63 0.36 -5.52
CA ILE A 325 -9.10 0.46 -5.61
C ILE A 325 -9.85 -0.06 -4.38
N ASP A 326 -9.21 -0.88 -3.55
CA ASP A 326 -9.76 -1.40 -2.29
C ASP A 326 -9.61 -0.44 -1.10
N ARG A 327 -8.72 0.55 -1.20
CA ARG A 327 -8.42 1.49 -0.11
C ARG A 327 -9.11 2.82 -0.26
N GLU A 328 -9.27 3.28 -1.49
CA GLU A 328 -9.83 4.61 -1.77
C GLU A 328 -11.13 4.51 -2.56
N LEU A 329 -12.24 4.43 -1.82
CA LEU A 329 -13.61 4.33 -2.35
C LEU A 329 -13.97 5.39 -3.42
N PHE A 330 -13.23 6.50 -3.47
CA PHE A 330 -13.52 7.65 -4.34
C PHE A 330 -12.39 8.06 -5.28
N TYR A 331 -11.20 7.45 -5.20
CA TYR A 331 -10.06 7.90 -6.00
C TYR A 331 -10.38 7.82 -7.50
N MET A 332 -10.90 6.69 -7.96
CA MET A 332 -11.25 6.50 -9.38
C MET A 332 -12.56 7.17 -9.82
N ASN A 333 -13.19 8.02 -8.99
CA ASN A 333 -14.37 8.80 -9.37
C ASN A 333 -14.07 10.29 -9.57
N ARG A 334 -12.82 10.71 -9.38
CA ARG A 334 -12.41 12.09 -9.57
C ARG A 334 -11.77 12.27 -10.93
N ARG A 335 -12.27 13.24 -11.70
CA ARG A 335 -11.70 13.62 -13.00
C ARG A 335 -10.21 13.92 -12.96
N GLY A 336 -9.75 14.57 -11.90
CA GLY A 336 -8.34 14.86 -11.71
C GLY A 336 -7.47 13.61 -11.76
N ASN A 337 -7.89 12.52 -11.13
CA ASN A 337 -7.12 11.28 -11.10
C ASN A 337 -6.99 10.63 -12.48
N PHE A 338 -8.05 10.61 -13.29
CA PHE A 338 -7.96 10.18 -14.70
C PHE A 338 -7.01 11.07 -15.50
N ASN A 339 -7.17 12.39 -15.37
CA ASN A 339 -6.32 13.35 -16.06
C ASN A 339 -4.85 13.20 -15.68
N GLY A 340 -4.55 12.96 -14.40
CA GLY A 340 -3.21 12.76 -13.88
C GLY A 340 -2.56 11.48 -14.42
N VAL A 341 -3.29 10.36 -14.44
CA VAL A 341 -2.83 9.09 -15.05
C VAL A 341 -2.54 9.29 -16.54
N PHE A 342 -3.50 9.87 -17.28
CA PHE A 342 -3.31 10.11 -18.72
C PHE A 342 -2.21 11.12 -19.03
N ALA A 343 -2.03 12.16 -18.22
CA ALA A 343 -0.90 13.07 -18.35
C ALA A 343 0.43 12.32 -18.19
N ALA A 344 0.55 11.44 -17.18
CA ALA A 344 1.77 10.68 -16.96
C ALA A 344 2.12 9.74 -18.14
N PHE A 345 1.12 9.16 -18.81
CA PHE A 345 1.33 8.38 -20.04
C PHE A 345 1.67 9.26 -21.26
N ARG A 346 1.04 10.44 -21.40
CA ARG A 346 1.41 11.41 -22.46
C ARG A 346 2.85 11.88 -22.32
N ASP A 347 3.34 12.05 -21.10
CA ASP A 347 4.74 12.42 -20.84
C ASP A 347 5.72 11.33 -21.30
N GLN A 348 5.26 10.08 -21.47
CA GLN A 348 6.02 8.99 -22.09
C GLN A 348 5.84 8.90 -23.61
N GLY A 349 5.15 9.87 -24.22
CA GLY A 349 4.88 9.92 -25.66
C GLY A 349 3.71 9.07 -26.13
N GLN A 350 2.92 8.47 -25.23
CA GLN A 350 1.74 7.70 -25.63
C GLN A 350 0.55 8.60 -25.96
N GLN A 351 -0.23 8.19 -26.95
CA GLN A 351 -1.52 8.81 -27.27
C GLN A 351 -2.60 8.19 -26.37
N VAL A 352 -3.12 8.98 -25.44
CA VAL A 352 -4.18 8.58 -24.51
C VAL A 352 -5.26 9.68 -24.41
N PRO A 353 -6.46 9.37 -23.90
CA PRO A 353 -7.56 10.34 -23.79
C PRO A 353 -7.24 11.53 -22.87
N GLY A 354 -8.12 12.54 -22.93
CA GLY A 354 -8.04 13.72 -22.07
C GLY A 354 -6.96 14.75 -22.48
N PRO A 355 -6.73 15.79 -21.66
CA PRO A 355 -7.42 16.03 -20.39
C PRO A 355 -8.91 16.34 -20.59
N PHE A 356 -9.75 15.92 -19.66
CA PHE A 356 -11.17 16.26 -19.64
C PHE A 356 -11.39 17.61 -18.93
N GLY A 357 -12.09 18.52 -19.59
CA GLY A 357 -12.39 19.88 -19.12
C GLY A 357 -13.47 19.95 -18.05
N SER A 358 -14.37 18.96 -17.97
CA SER A 358 -15.41 18.86 -16.93
C SER A 358 -15.74 17.40 -16.58
N ASP A 359 -16.51 17.19 -15.51
CA ASP A 359 -16.96 15.86 -15.12
C ASP A 359 -17.95 15.28 -16.13
N GLU A 360 -18.72 16.12 -16.82
CA GLU A 360 -19.58 15.71 -17.93
C GLU A 360 -18.78 15.13 -19.10
N GLU A 361 -17.66 15.75 -19.47
CA GLU A 361 -16.80 15.22 -20.55
C GLU A 361 -16.21 13.86 -20.18
N LEU A 362 -15.75 13.70 -18.92
CA LEU A 362 -15.28 12.41 -18.41
C LEU A 362 -16.38 11.36 -18.46
N ASN A 363 -17.60 11.70 -18.00
CA ASN A 363 -18.73 10.77 -17.97
C ASN A 363 -19.13 10.35 -19.38
N VAL A 364 -19.19 11.28 -20.34
CA VAL A 364 -19.46 10.96 -21.76
C VAL A 364 -18.40 10.00 -22.31
N TRP A 365 -17.12 10.23 -21.99
CA TRP A 365 -16.05 9.33 -22.41
C TRP A 365 -16.19 7.94 -21.78
N LEU A 366 -16.43 7.84 -20.47
CA LEU A 366 -16.64 6.58 -19.76
C LEU A 366 -17.85 5.81 -20.30
N GLU A 367 -18.97 6.49 -20.57
CA GLU A 367 -20.16 5.88 -21.18
C GLU A 367 -19.86 5.34 -22.59
N SER A 368 -19.07 6.08 -23.38
CA SER A 368 -18.67 5.64 -24.72
C SER A 368 -17.78 4.39 -24.66
N LEU A 369 -16.86 4.34 -23.69
CA LEU A 369 -15.97 3.22 -23.46
C LEU A 369 -16.75 2.00 -22.97
N GLU A 370 -17.63 2.18 -22.00
CA GLU A 370 -18.53 1.15 -21.48
C GLU A 370 -19.39 0.56 -22.61
N LYS A 371 -19.96 1.41 -23.47
CA LYS A 371 -20.75 0.99 -24.64
C LYS A 371 -19.91 0.12 -25.58
N LYS A 372 -18.70 0.57 -25.93
CA LYS A 372 -17.77 -0.18 -26.79
C LYS A 372 -17.44 -1.56 -26.21
N ARG A 373 -17.06 -1.61 -24.93
CA ARG A 373 -16.73 -2.88 -24.24
C ARG A 373 -17.95 -3.81 -24.13
N ARG A 374 -19.15 -3.25 -23.94
CA ARG A 374 -20.40 -4.02 -23.94
C ARG A 374 -20.69 -4.64 -25.30
N GLU A 375 -20.51 -3.89 -26.39
CA GLU A 375 -20.74 -4.39 -27.76
C GLU A 375 -19.78 -5.54 -28.12
N ASN A 376 -18.61 -5.60 -27.47
CA ASN A 376 -17.66 -6.70 -27.57
C ASN A 376 -17.97 -7.90 -26.65
N GLY A 377 -19.00 -7.82 -25.81
CA GLY A 377 -19.34 -8.87 -24.83
C GLY A 377 -18.42 -8.91 -23.60
N GLU A 378 -17.51 -7.95 -23.43
CA GLU A 378 -16.51 -7.95 -22.34
C GLU A 378 -17.12 -7.68 -20.95
N LEU A 379 -18.38 -7.22 -20.91
CA LEU A 379 -19.08 -6.81 -19.69
C LEU A 379 -20.22 -7.72 -19.26
N ASP A 380 -20.58 -8.74 -20.06
CA ASP A 380 -21.82 -9.50 -19.86
C ASP A 380 -21.81 -10.26 -18.52
N GLU A 381 -20.72 -10.98 -18.24
CA GLU A 381 -20.54 -11.75 -17.00
C GLU A 381 -20.57 -10.84 -15.77
N VAL A 382 -19.73 -9.80 -15.75
CA VAL A 382 -19.61 -8.91 -14.58
C VAL A 382 -20.92 -8.17 -14.32
N ARG A 383 -21.67 -7.77 -15.36
CA ARG A 383 -22.99 -7.14 -15.19
C ARG A 383 -24.02 -8.10 -14.64
N ALA A 384 -24.05 -9.34 -15.13
CA ALA A 384 -24.96 -10.35 -14.62
C ALA A 384 -24.71 -10.61 -13.12
N THR A 385 -23.44 -10.77 -12.74
CA THR A 385 -23.05 -11.01 -11.34
C THR A 385 -23.42 -9.85 -10.43
N TRP A 386 -23.07 -8.61 -10.80
CA TRP A 386 -23.39 -7.44 -9.98
C TRP A 386 -24.88 -7.12 -9.94
N LYS A 387 -25.62 -7.39 -11.03
CA LYS A 387 -27.09 -7.29 -11.01
C LYS A 387 -27.70 -8.26 -10.01
N ALA A 388 -27.27 -9.51 -10.02
CA ALA A 388 -27.75 -10.52 -9.07
C ALA A 388 -27.43 -10.13 -7.62
N TYR A 389 -26.22 -9.62 -7.36
CA TYR A 389 -25.82 -9.12 -6.04
C TYR A 389 -26.70 -7.95 -5.56
N ILE A 390 -26.91 -6.93 -6.41
CA ILE A 390 -27.74 -5.77 -6.09
C ILE A 390 -29.18 -6.20 -5.78
N ASP A 391 -29.75 -7.11 -6.58
CA ASP A 391 -31.10 -7.63 -6.38
C ASP A 391 -31.24 -8.36 -5.02
N VAL A 392 -30.20 -9.09 -4.59
CA VAL A 392 -30.16 -9.75 -3.26
C VAL A 392 -30.00 -8.72 -2.15
N ARG A 393 -29.07 -7.77 -2.28
CA ARG A 393 -28.81 -6.74 -1.28
C ARG A 393 -30.05 -5.88 -1.04
N GLN A 394 -30.72 -5.40 -2.10
CA GLN A 394 -31.94 -4.63 -1.97
C GLN A 394 -33.08 -5.40 -1.27
N LYS A 395 -33.14 -6.73 -1.42
CA LYS A 395 -34.09 -7.56 -0.66
C LYS A 395 -33.72 -7.64 0.81
N ALA A 396 -32.43 -7.77 1.13
CA ALA A 396 -31.94 -7.77 2.50
C ALA A 396 -32.20 -6.42 3.18
N ASP A 397 -31.86 -5.31 2.52
CA ASP A 397 -32.05 -3.95 3.05
C ASP A 397 -33.55 -3.67 3.33
N ARG A 398 -34.46 -4.06 2.43
CA ARG A 398 -35.91 -3.95 2.67
C ARG A 398 -36.37 -4.73 3.89
N ARG A 399 -35.87 -5.96 4.06
CA ARG A 399 -36.21 -6.81 5.21
C ARG A 399 -35.66 -6.24 6.51
N GLU A 400 -34.45 -5.69 6.49
CA GLU A 400 -33.85 -5.03 7.65
C GLU A 400 -34.63 -3.77 8.02
N GLU A 401 -35.03 -2.95 7.04
CA GLU A 401 -35.85 -1.76 7.27
C GLU A 401 -37.23 -2.11 7.87
N GLU A 402 -37.88 -3.17 7.37
CA GLU A 402 -39.12 -3.70 7.94
C GLU A 402 -38.91 -4.16 9.41
N THR A 403 -37.85 -4.94 9.65
CA THR A 403 -37.51 -5.44 10.99
C THR A 403 -37.18 -4.28 11.95
N TRP A 404 -36.44 -3.28 11.48
CA TRP A 404 -36.09 -2.10 12.27
C TRP A 404 -37.31 -1.26 12.61
N LYS A 405 -38.23 -1.06 11.64
CA LYS A 405 -39.51 -0.39 11.89
C LYS A 405 -40.33 -1.11 12.95
N ASP A 406 -40.38 -2.44 12.92
CA ASP A 406 -41.08 -3.25 13.91
C ASP A 406 -40.44 -3.14 15.31
N VAL A 407 -39.11 -3.23 15.40
CA VAL A 407 -38.36 -3.07 16.66
C VAL A 407 -38.56 -1.67 17.24
N VAL A 408 -38.46 -0.62 16.41
CA VAL A 408 -38.70 0.76 16.83
C VAL A 408 -40.14 0.94 17.30
N ALA A 409 -41.13 0.45 16.57
CA ALA A 409 -42.53 0.53 16.95
C ALA A 409 -42.80 -0.17 18.31
N GLU A 410 -42.19 -1.34 18.55
CA GLU A 410 -42.30 -2.04 19.83
C GLU A 410 -41.65 -1.25 20.99
N GLN A 411 -40.48 -0.64 20.76
CA GLN A 411 -39.80 0.20 21.75
C GLN A 411 -40.59 1.46 22.07
N TYR A 412 -41.15 2.14 21.06
CA TYR A 412 -42.02 3.32 21.26
C TYR A 412 -43.27 2.96 22.06
N LYS A 413 -43.86 1.78 21.82
CA LYS A 413 -44.97 1.26 22.62
C LYS A 413 -44.57 1.00 24.07
N LYS A 414 -43.40 0.41 24.32
CA LYS A 414 -42.86 0.19 25.68
C LYS A 414 -42.58 1.49 26.43
N LEU A 415 -42.17 2.54 25.72
CA LEU A 415 -41.90 3.86 26.27
C LEU A 415 -43.15 4.75 26.41
N GLY A 416 -44.33 4.28 25.98
CA GLY A 416 -45.58 5.06 26.05
C GLY A 416 -45.67 6.20 25.02
N LEU A 417 -44.84 6.18 23.98
CA LEU A 417 -44.73 7.21 22.93
C LEU A 417 -45.56 6.86 21.67
N GLY A 418 -46.60 6.03 21.82
CA GLY A 418 -47.26 5.31 20.72
C GLY A 418 -48.08 6.14 19.73
N GLU A 419 -48.27 7.44 19.92
CA GLU A 419 -49.05 8.28 19.00
C GLU A 419 -48.51 9.72 18.95
N VAL A 420 -47.43 9.97 18.20
CA VAL A 420 -47.13 11.32 17.68
C VAL A 420 -46.50 11.22 16.29
N ILE A 421 -47.18 10.64 15.31
CA ILE A 421 -46.95 10.99 13.89
C ILE A 421 -48.29 10.93 13.14
N SER A 422 -49.15 11.92 13.38
CA SER A 422 -50.21 12.30 12.45
C SER A 422 -50.50 13.81 12.52
N ALA A 423 -49.52 14.61 12.12
CA ALA A 423 -49.60 16.01 11.66
C ALA A 423 -48.14 16.45 11.51
N GLU A 424 -47.59 16.89 10.38
CA GLU A 424 -48.14 17.66 9.27
C GLU A 424 -47.47 17.20 7.96
N LYS A 425 -48.20 17.35 6.85
CA LYS A 425 -47.77 17.04 5.49
C LYS A 425 -47.73 18.32 4.68
#